data_AF-A0A4S4DEE7-F1
#
_entry.id   AF-A0A4S4DEE7-F1
#
_cell.length_a   1.000
_cell.length_b   1.000
_cell.length_c   1.000
_cell.angle_alpha   90.00
_cell.angle_beta   90.00
_cell.angle_gamma   90.00
#
_symmetry.space_group_name_H-M   'P 1'
#
loop_
_entity.id
_entity.type
_entity.pdbx_description
1 polymer ?
#
loop_
_entity_poly.entity_id
_entity_poly.type
_entity_poly.pdbx_seq_one_letter_code
_entity_poly.pdbx_strand_id
1 'polypeptide(L)'
;MGVKVTILSSVSAQNRMAKASSSTPDGLTFVSFSDGYDDGLKLSDNIEHFRSENKLRGSKALSELIKARSDEGCPVTVVVYAMLLPWAAEVALLISVPFQGAINSIIQFAKNLKRMGVKVTILSSVSAQNRMAKASSSTPDGLTFVSFSDGYDDGLKLSDNIEHFRSENKLRGSKALSELIKARSDEGCPVTGVVYAMLLPWAAEVAREFNLPSALLWIQPATIFTLLGKLTSRDVPTFMLPSNTFSFGLPGFKEQLDALDAEVNLKILVNTFDALESKALRATGKHNLTAIGPLVPSAFLDRKDPSDNAFGRDLLQKSRDYVE
;
A
#
# COMPACT_ATOMS: atom_id res chain seq x y z
N MET A 1 -5.22 29.42 17.82
CA MET A 1 -3.87 28.82 17.96
C MET A 1 -3.62 27.94 16.74
N GLY A 2 -2.69 28.32 15.86
CA GLY A 2 -2.36 27.52 14.67
C GLY A 2 -1.41 26.38 15.04
N VAL A 3 -1.69 25.16 14.57
CA VAL A 3 -0.79 24.02 14.72
C VAL A 3 0.42 24.27 13.82
N LYS A 4 1.59 24.54 14.40
CA LYS A 4 2.85 24.61 13.64
C LYS A 4 3.35 23.19 13.40
N VAL A 5 3.36 22.77 12.13
CA VAL A 5 3.90 21.46 11.75
C VAL A 5 5.39 21.63 11.47
N THR A 6 6.22 20.88 12.20
CA THR A 6 7.67 20.85 11.97
C THR A 6 8.05 19.53 11.30
N ILE A 7 8.70 19.62 10.15
CA ILE A 7 9.18 18.47 9.35
C ILE A 7 10.69 18.33 9.56
N LEU A 8 11.12 17.17 10.06
CA LEU A 8 12.52 16.80 10.10
C LEU A 8 12.90 16.09 8.79
N SER A 9 13.84 16.63 8.03
CA SER A 9 14.23 16.13 6.70
C SER A 9 15.75 16.18 6.52
N SER A 10 16.31 15.36 5.64
CA SER A 10 17.75 15.44 5.36
C SER A 10 18.07 16.62 4.43
N VAL A 11 19.29 17.15 4.49
CA VAL A 11 19.73 18.23 3.59
C VAL A 11 19.58 17.83 2.13
N SER A 12 19.97 16.61 1.75
CA SER A 12 19.82 16.16 0.36
C SER A 12 18.37 15.93 -0.05
N ALA A 13 17.46 15.61 0.87
CA ALA A 13 16.03 15.56 0.59
C ALA A 13 15.45 16.96 0.36
N GLN A 14 15.85 17.95 1.16
CA GLN A 14 15.44 19.35 0.99
C GLN A 14 15.96 19.95 -0.32
N ASN A 15 17.24 19.74 -0.65
CA ASN A 15 17.82 20.21 -1.92
C ASN A 15 17.11 19.61 -3.15
N ARG A 16 16.62 18.38 -3.04
CA ARG A 16 15.84 17.72 -4.11
C ARG A 16 14.38 18.21 -4.16
N MET A 17 13.75 18.46 -3.02
CA MET A 17 12.42 19.07 -2.95
C MET A 17 12.43 20.52 -3.50
N ALA A 18 13.46 21.31 -3.19
CA ALA A 18 13.63 22.67 -3.71
C ALA A 18 13.84 22.71 -5.24
N LYS A 19 14.41 21.65 -5.82
CA LYS A 19 14.49 21.48 -7.29
C LYS A 19 13.16 21.06 -7.92
N ALA A 20 12.26 20.41 -7.15
CA ALA A 20 10.99 19.85 -7.64
C ALA A 20 9.78 20.77 -7.42
N SER A 21 9.85 21.74 -6.51
CA SER A 21 8.77 22.70 -6.22
C SER A 21 9.33 24.11 -6.09
N SER A 22 8.69 25.08 -6.75
CA SER A 22 9.09 26.51 -6.73
C SER A 22 8.65 27.27 -5.47
N SER A 23 7.87 26.64 -4.57
CA SER A 23 7.46 27.25 -3.31
C SER A 23 7.32 26.22 -2.18
N THR A 24 7.66 26.64 -0.96
CA THR A 24 7.43 25.89 0.27
C THR A 24 5.99 26.12 0.73
N PRO A 25 5.21 25.08 1.09
CA PRO A 25 3.83 25.28 1.55
C PRO A 25 3.79 26.08 2.86
N ASP A 26 2.92 27.10 2.92
CA ASP A 26 2.74 27.93 4.10
C ASP A 26 2.37 27.12 5.34
N GLY A 27 2.98 27.43 6.48
CA GLY A 27 2.70 26.79 7.79
C GLY A 27 3.56 25.56 8.11
N LEU A 28 4.48 25.15 7.22
CA LEU A 28 5.47 24.10 7.47
C LEU A 28 6.82 24.72 7.88
N THR A 29 7.38 24.25 8.99
CA THR A 29 8.77 24.56 9.38
C THR A 29 9.64 23.35 9.11
N PHE A 30 10.73 23.50 8.35
CA PHE A 30 11.65 22.40 8.09
C PHE A 30 12.86 22.48 9.04
N VAL A 31 13.24 21.35 9.61
CA VAL A 31 14.49 21.16 10.35
C VAL A 31 15.33 20.16 9.58
N SER A 32 16.55 20.54 9.23
CA SER A 32 17.46 19.71 8.45
C SER A 32 18.45 18.95 9.32
N PHE A 33 18.81 17.73 8.93
CA PHE A 33 20.00 17.04 9.44
C PHE A 33 20.88 16.58 8.28
N SER A 34 22.19 16.47 8.52
CA SER A 34 23.12 15.94 7.51
C SER A 34 23.00 14.42 7.41
N ASP A 35 22.70 13.93 6.22
CA ASP A 35 22.69 12.52 5.82
C ASP A 35 24.06 12.03 5.31
N GLY A 36 25.11 12.84 5.45
CA GLY A 36 26.48 12.50 5.06
C GLY A 36 26.73 12.45 3.55
N TYR A 37 25.81 13.00 2.75
CA TYR A 37 25.90 13.01 1.30
C TYR A 37 26.41 14.37 0.80
N ASP A 38 27.68 14.45 0.42
CA ASP A 38 28.17 15.48 -0.49
C ASP A 38 27.79 15.09 -1.92
N ASP A 39 27.48 16.08 -2.77
CA ASP A 39 26.88 15.97 -4.13
C ASP A 39 27.66 15.11 -5.17
N GLY A 40 28.56 14.21 -4.76
CA GLY A 40 29.42 13.39 -5.63
C GLY A 40 29.49 11.87 -5.35
N LEU A 41 28.89 11.33 -4.28
CA LEU A 41 28.97 9.88 -3.98
C LEU A 41 27.82 9.10 -4.64
N LYS A 42 28.13 8.06 -5.45
CA LYS A 42 27.08 7.21 -6.03
C LYS A 42 26.41 6.39 -4.93
N LEU A 43 25.06 6.40 -4.92
CA LEU A 43 24.21 5.64 -3.98
C LEU A 43 24.46 4.11 -4.02
N SER A 44 25.19 3.63 -5.03
CA SER A 44 25.46 2.20 -5.28
C SER A 44 26.38 1.54 -4.26
N ASP A 45 27.16 2.29 -3.48
CA ASP A 45 28.36 1.68 -2.89
C ASP A 45 28.19 1.15 -1.45
N ASN A 46 27.01 1.29 -0.82
CA ASN A 46 26.57 0.47 0.32
C ASN A 46 25.21 0.97 0.89
N ILE A 47 24.12 0.60 0.23
CA ILE A 47 22.75 1.03 0.60
C ILE A 47 22.37 0.63 2.03
N GLU A 48 22.81 -0.53 2.53
CA GLU A 48 22.49 -0.99 3.89
C GLU A 48 23.21 -0.18 4.98
N HIS A 49 24.50 0.08 4.79
CA HIS A 49 25.27 0.94 5.70
C HIS A 49 24.66 2.35 5.74
N PHE A 50 24.36 2.91 4.56
CA PHE A 50 23.69 4.19 4.42
C PHE A 50 22.31 4.23 5.12
N ARG A 51 21.51 3.16 5.00
CA ARG A 51 20.24 3.04 5.72
C ARG A 51 20.46 3.04 7.24
N SER A 52 21.44 2.28 7.73
CA SER A 52 21.72 2.18 9.16
C SER A 52 22.21 3.51 9.75
N GLU A 53 23.11 4.21 9.07
CA GLU A 53 23.63 5.51 9.49
C GLU A 53 22.54 6.58 9.49
N ASN A 54 21.72 6.64 8.44
CA ASN A 54 20.64 7.61 8.37
C ASN A 54 19.55 7.37 9.40
N LYS A 55 19.24 6.11 9.70
CA LYS A 55 18.33 5.76 10.80
C LYS A 55 18.86 6.26 12.13
N LEU A 56 20.16 6.11 12.39
CA LEU A 56 20.80 6.55 13.63
C LEU A 56 20.84 8.08 13.75
N ARG A 57 21.34 8.76 12.72
CA ARG A 57 21.43 10.24 12.67
C ARG A 57 20.06 10.88 12.77
N GLY A 58 19.07 10.29 12.10
CA GLY A 58 17.71 10.77 12.11
C GLY A 58 17.01 10.59 13.46
N SER A 59 17.21 9.44 14.11
CA SER A 59 16.72 9.21 15.47
C SER A 59 17.30 10.20 16.49
N LYS A 60 18.60 10.52 16.36
CA LYS A 60 19.28 11.52 17.19
C LYS A 60 18.70 12.92 16.98
N ALA A 61 18.58 13.34 15.72
CA ALA A 61 18.02 14.66 15.38
C ALA A 61 16.56 14.81 15.83
N LEU A 62 15.75 13.74 15.75
CA LEU A 62 14.39 13.72 16.28
C LEU A 62 14.37 13.90 17.79
N SER A 63 15.25 13.20 18.51
CA SER A 63 15.35 13.29 19.97
C SER A 63 15.75 14.70 20.43
N GLU A 64 16.70 15.33 19.73
CA GLU A 64 17.12 16.72 19.99
C GLU A 64 15.99 17.72 19.69
N LEU A 65 15.25 17.53 18.59
CA LEU A 65 14.13 18.39 18.23
C LEU A 65 12.97 18.30 19.23
N ILE A 66 12.63 17.09 19.69
CA ILE A 66 11.61 16.88 20.73
C ILE A 66 12.03 17.59 22.01
N LYS A 67 13.30 17.47 22.41
CA LYS A 67 13.83 18.14 23.60
C LYS A 67 13.73 19.66 23.48
N ALA A 68 14.22 20.24 22.38
CA ALA A 68 14.19 21.68 22.14
C ALA A 68 12.77 22.26 22.16
N ARG A 69 11.79 21.57 21.57
CA ARG A 69 10.39 22.05 21.54
C ARG A 69 9.63 21.80 22.84
N SER A 70 10.00 20.76 23.60
CA SER A 70 9.51 20.55 24.97
C SER A 70 9.93 21.71 25.88
N ASP A 71 11.18 22.18 25.76
CA ASP A 71 11.70 23.30 26.54
C ASP A 71 11.01 24.65 26.19
N GLU A 72 10.46 24.77 24.98
CA GLU A 72 9.70 25.93 24.50
C GLU A 72 8.19 25.86 24.81
N GLY A 73 7.71 24.80 25.49
CA GLY A 73 6.29 24.64 25.82
C GLY A 73 5.36 24.44 24.61
N CYS A 74 5.91 24.06 23.45
CA CYS A 74 5.13 23.85 22.22
C CYS A 74 4.75 22.37 22.05
N PRO A 75 3.46 22.02 21.86
CA PRO A 75 3.06 20.65 21.56
C PRO A 75 3.65 20.23 20.20
N VAL A 76 4.48 19.17 20.23
CA VAL A 76 5.21 18.69 19.07
C VAL A 76 4.36 17.67 18.31
N THR A 77 3.83 18.07 17.15
CA THR A 77 3.37 17.11 16.14
C THR A 77 4.49 16.93 15.12
N VAL A 78 5.44 16.03 15.37
CA VAL A 78 6.43 15.65 14.34
C VAL A 78 5.79 14.61 13.43
N VAL A 79 5.59 14.97 12.17
CA VAL A 79 5.32 13.98 11.13
C VAL A 79 6.67 13.50 10.62
N VAL A 80 7.15 12.38 11.16
CA VAL A 80 8.38 11.71 10.69
C VAL A 80 8.06 10.98 9.39
N TYR A 81 8.00 11.72 8.28
CA TYR A 81 7.87 11.17 6.93
C TYR A 81 8.97 11.73 6.04
N ALA A 82 10.21 11.28 6.27
CA ALA A 82 11.33 11.52 5.33
C ALA A 82 12.50 10.56 5.50
N MET A 83 12.61 9.87 6.65
CA MET A 83 13.80 9.04 6.96
C MET A 83 13.74 7.58 6.46
N LEU A 84 12.64 7.13 5.84
CA LEU A 84 12.46 5.70 5.53
C LEU A 84 12.07 5.35 4.09
N LEU A 85 11.88 6.33 3.20
CA LEU A 85 11.79 6.03 1.78
C LEU A 85 12.67 7.04 1.05
N PRO A 86 13.84 6.66 0.49
CA PRO A 86 14.39 7.47 -0.57
C PRO A 86 13.28 7.66 -1.60
N TRP A 87 13.13 8.87 -2.12
CA TRP A 87 12.28 9.26 -3.26
C TRP A 87 12.59 8.45 -4.56
N ALA A 88 13.49 7.45 -4.47
CA ALA A 88 13.77 6.40 -5.46
C ALA A 88 13.14 5.03 -5.09
N ALA A 89 12.28 4.96 -4.07
CA ALA A 89 11.60 3.74 -3.68
C ALA A 89 10.56 3.36 -4.74
N GLU A 90 10.75 2.21 -5.39
CA GLU A 90 9.71 1.56 -6.16
C GLU A 90 8.94 0.57 -5.27
N VAL A 91 7.62 0.64 -5.29
CA VAL A 91 6.73 -0.30 -4.59
C VAL A 91 5.95 -1.12 -5.63
N ALA A 92 6.00 -2.44 -5.49
CA ALA A 92 5.15 -3.34 -6.25
C ALA A 92 3.81 -3.52 -5.51
N LEU A 93 2.70 -3.19 -6.18
CA LEU A 93 1.34 -3.41 -5.69
C LEU A 93 0.72 -4.59 -6.42
N LEU A 94 0.24 -5.59 -5.69
CA LEU A 94 -0.28 -6.83 -6.28
C LEU A 94 -1.81 -6.90 -6.25
N ILE A 95 -2.39 -7.21 -7.42
CA ILE A 95 -3.84 -7.36 -7.64
C ILE A 95 -4.14 -8.63 -8.44
N SER A 96 -4.49 -9.72 -7.76
CA SER A 96 -4.88 -10.94 -8.47
C SER A 96 -6.38 -11.13 -8.58
N VAL A 97 -7.13 -10.76 -7.54
CA VAL A 97 -8.58 -11.02 -7.51
C VAL A 97 -9.35 -9.82 -8.05
N PRO A 98 -10.14 -9.98 -9.12
CA PRO A 98 -10.72 -8.85 -9.86
C PRO A 98 -11.98 -8.29 -9.20
N PHE A 99 -12.01 -8.14 -7.87
CA PHE A 99 -13.10 -7.47 -7.18
C PHE A 99 -12.97 -5.97 -7.33
N GLN A 100 -14.06 -5.30 -7.74
CA GLN A 100 -14.11 -3.84 -7.91
C GLN A 100 -13.60 -3.11 -6.66
N GLY A 101 -14.04 -3.52 -5.47
CA GLY A 101 -13.63 -2.87 -4.23
C GLY A 101 -12.12 -2.93 -3.99
N ALA A 102 -11.48 -4.05 -4.36
CA ALA A 102 -10.03 -4.20 -4.27
C ALA A 102 -9.29 -3.38 -5.32
N ILE A 103 -9.76 -3.42 -6.58
CA ILE A 103 -9.19 -2.64 -7.68
C ILE A 103 -9.23 -1.13 -7.35
N ASN A 104 -10.38 -0.61 -6.92
CA ASN A 104 -10.55 0.80 -6.58
C ASN A 104 -9.63 1.23 -5.44
N SER A 105 -9.59 0.43 -4.36
CA SER A 105 -8.75 0.72 -3.21
C SER A 105 -7.26 0.74 -3.60
N ILE A 106 -6.80 -0.24 -4.37
CA ILE A 106 -5.38 -0.33 -4.74
C ILE A 106 -4.98 0.79 -5.70
N ILE A 107 -5.82 1.12 -6.69
CA ILE A 107 -5.55 2.24 -7.60
C ILE A 107 -5.49 3.55 -6.81
N GLN A 108 -6.43 3.79 -5.90
CA GLN A 108 -6.42 5.01 -5.09
C GLN A 108 -5.20 5.07 -4.16
N PHE A 109 -4.82 3.92 -3.59
CA PHE A 109 -3.59 3.82 -2.80
C PHE A 109 -2.35 4.09 -3.65
N ALA A 110 -2.29 3.56 -4.88
CA ALA A 110 -1.21 3.81 -5.84
C ALA A 110 -1.07 5.30 -6.17
N LYS A 111 -2.19 5.99 -6.42
CA LYS A 111 -2.22 7.45 -6.65
C LYS A 111 -1.68 8.21 -5.44
N ASN A 112 -2.08 7.81 -4.23
CA ASN A 112 -1.58 8.42 -2.99
C ASN A 112 -0.06 8.23 -2.83
N LEU A 113 0.46 7.02 -3.06
CA LEU A 113 1.89 6.75 -3.03
C LEU A 113 2.65 7.57 -4.09
N LYS A 114 2.13 7.63 -5.31
CA LYS A 114 2.70 8.44 -6.40
C LYS A 114 2.78 9.92 -6.00
N ARG A 115 1.72 10.47 -5.40
CA ARG A 115 1.69 11.86 -4.90
C ARG A 115 2.75 12.11 -3.82
N MET A 116 3.17 11.07 -3.11
CA MET A 116 4.29 11.11 -2.15
C MET A 116 5.67 10.92 -2.80
N GLY A 117 5.75 10.86 -4.14
CA GLY A 117 7.00 10.66 -4.87
C GLY A 117 7.47 9.21 -4.95
N VAL A 118 6.63 8.24 -4.59
CA VAL A 118 6.95 6.81 -4.69
C VAL A 118 6.65 6.32 -6.11
N LYS A 119 7.58 5.59 -6.73
CA LYS A 119 7.32 4.93 -8.01
C LYS A 119 6.49 3.69 -7.75
N VAL A 120 5.45 3.47 -8.54
CA VAL A 120 4.51 2.36 -8.30
C VAL A 120 4.37 1.51 -9.56
N THR A 121 4.61 0.20 -9.39
CA THR A 121 4.25 -0.81 -10.38
C THR A 121 3.10 -1.64 -9.85
N ILE A 122 1.97 -1.66 -10.57
CA ILE A 122 0.82 -2.51 -10.28
C ILE A 122 0.99 -3.80 -11.10
N LEU A 123 1.22 -4.92 -10.42
CA LEU A 123 1.22 -6.25 -10.99
C LEU A 123 -0.17 -6.87 -10.83
N SER A 124 -0.84 -7.17 -11.94
CA SER A 124 -2.21 -7.71 -11.91
C SER A 124 -2.45 -8.91 -12.81
N SER A 125 -3.47 -9.71 -12.52
CA SER A 125 -3.91 -10.74 -13.46
C SER A 125 -4.42 -10.11 -14.77
N VAL A 126 -4.32 -10.84 -15.89
CA VAL A 126 -4.87 -10.41 -17.18
C VAL A 126 -6.38 -10.14 -17.04
N SER A 127 -7.11 -10.96 -16.29
CA SER A 127 -8.55 -10.76 -16.07
C SER A 127 -8.85 -9.46 -15.33
N ALA A 128 -8.08 -9.11 -14.30
CA ALA A 128 -8.17 -7.83 -13.60
C ALA A 128 -7.81 -6.66 -14.52
N GLN A 129 -6.75 -6.80 -15.31
CA GLN A 129 -6.33 -5.76 -16.25
C GLN A 129 -7.32 -5.53 -17.39
N ASN A 130 -7.91 -6.59 -17.93
CA ASN A 130 -8.97 -6.52 -18.94
C ASN A 130 -10.21 -5.82 -18.39
N ARG A 131 -10.59 -6.13 -17.14
CA ARG A 131 -11.64 -5.41 -16.43
C ARG A 131 -11.29 -3.94 -16.29
N MET A 132 -10.09 -3.64 -15.84
CA MET A 132 -9.59 -2.29 -15.68
C MET A 132 -9.61 -1.49 -16.99
N ALA A 133 -9.15 -2.07 -18.10
CA ALA A 133 -9.09 -1.43 -19.41
C ALA A 133 -10.48 -1.12 -20.00
N LYS A 134 -11.48 -1.99 -19.74
CA LYS A 134 -12.86 -1.74 -20.18
C LYS A 134 -13.51 -0.52 -19.53
N ALA A 135 -13.06 -0.14 -18.33
CA ALA A 135 -13.66 0.96 -17.56
C ALA A 135 -13.03 2.34 -17.82
N SER A 136 -11.92 2.42 -18.56
CA SER A 136 -11.24 3.69 -18.83
C SER A 136 -10.28 3.59 -20.03
N SER A 137 -10.36 4.54 -20.95
CA SER A 137 -9.49 4.61 -22.14
C SER A 137 -8.08 5.13 -21.88
N SER A 138 -7.81 5.71 -20.69
CA SER A 138 -6.47 6.19 -20.32
C SER A 138 -5.97 5.52 -19.04
N THR A 139 -4.73 5.02 -19.09
CA THR A 139 -3.95 4.69 -17.89
C THR A 139 -3.71 5.97 -17.09
N PRO A 140 -3.94 5.98 -15.76
CA PRO A 140 -3.57 7.13 -14.94
C PRO A 140 -2.09 7.44 -15.14
N ASP A 141 -1.76 8.67 -15.51
CA ASP A 141 -0.39 9.07 -15.86
C ASP A 141 0.59 8.65 -14.77
N GLY A 142 1.76 8.13 -15.16
CA GLY A 142 2.87 7.82 -14.24
C GLY A 142 2.68 6.63 -13.29
N LEU A 143 1.65 5.78 -13.48
CA LEU A 143 1.59 4.44 -12.89
C LEU A 143 2.02 3.39 -13.91
N THR A 144 2.87 2.45 -13.53
CA THR A 144 3.25 1.32 -14.39
C THR A 144 2.34 0.13 -14.13
N PHE A 145 1.77 -0.46 -15.18
CA PHE A 145 0.95 -1.67 -15.08
C PHE A 145 1.68 -2.85 -15.75
N VAL A 146 1.72 -3.98 -15.06
CA VAL A 146 2.26 -5.24 -15.57
C VAL A 146 1.20 -6.32 -15.37
N SER A 147 0.87 -7.05 -16.44
CA SER A 147 -0.04 -8.19 -16.38
C SER A 147 0.72 -9.49 -16.21
N PHE A 148 0.11 -10.46 -15.53
CA PHE A 148 0.47 -11.88 -15.63
C PHE A 148 -0.79 -12.74 -15.83
N SER A 149 -0.64 -13.90 -16.47
CA SER A 149 -1.74 -14.87 -16.57
C SER A 149 -1.84 -15.65 -15.26
N ASP A 150 -3.04 -15.75 -14.70
CA ASP A 150 -3.35 -16.59 -13.54
C ASP A 150 -3.97 -17.95 -13.95
N GLY A 151 -3.97 -18.27 -15.24
CA GLY A 151 -4.65 -19.43 -15.82
C GLY A 151 -6.14 -19.20 -16.11
N TYR A 152 -6.69 -18.04 -15.72
CA TYR A 152 -8.10 -17.67 -15.82
C TYR A 152 -8.24 -16.25 -16.38
N ASP A 153 -7.57 -15.98 -17.49
CA ASP A 153 -7.46 -14.65 -18.12
C ASP A 153 -8.82 -14.05 -18.54
N ASP A 154 -9.81 -14.91 -18.81
CA ASP A 154 -11.20 -14.53 -19.10
C ASP A 154 -12.04 -14.23 -17.84
N GLY A 155 -11.45 -14.41 -16.66
CA GLY A 155 -12.08 -14.27 -15.35
C GLY A 155 -12.67 -15.57 -14.82
N LEU A 156 -12.79 -15.62 -13.50
CA LEU A 156 -13.32 -16.76 -12.76
C LEU A 156 -14.84 -16.90 -12.98
N LYS A 157 -15.29 -18.10 -13.32
CA LYS A 157 -16.70 -18.49 -13.49
C LYS A 157 -17.18 -19.30 -12.30
N LEU A 158 -18.50 -19.37 -12.13
CA LEU A 158 -19.10 -20.05 -10.99
C LEU A 158 -18.82 -21.55 -10.94
N SER A 159 -18.68 -22.19 -12.10
CA SER A 159 -18.38 -23.61 -12.26
C SER A 159 -16.91 -23.96 -12.03
N ASP A 160 -16.05 -22.96 -11.88
CA ASP A 160 -14.61 -23.17 -11.87
C ASP A 160 -14.16 -23.77 -10.54
N ASN A 161 -13.18 -24.67 -10.63
CA ASN A 161 -12.53 -25.21 -9.45
C ASN A 161 -11.67 -24.13 -8.79
N ILE A 162 -12.16 -23.62 -7.66
CA ILE A 162 -11.53 -22.54 -6.89
C ILE A 162 -10.14 -22.94 -6.39
N GLU A 163 -9.97 -24.18 -5.95
CA GLU A 163 -8.68 -24.65 -5.44
C GLU A 163 -7.64 -24.66 -6.56
N HIS A 164 -8.04 -25.12 -7.74
CA HIS A 164 -7.20 -25.06 -8.94
C HIS A 164 -6.89 -23.61 -9.35
N PHE A 165 -7.88 -22.72 -9.32
CA PHE A 165 -7.65 -21.29 -9.55
C PHE A 165 -6.62 -20.73 -8.56
N ARG A 166 -6.76 -21.00 -7.26
CA ARG A 166 -5.80 -20.54 -6.25
C ARG A 166 -4.40 -21.09 -6.49
N SER A 167 -4.26 -22.37 -6.80
CA SER A 167 -2.96 -22.99 -7.05
C SER A 167 -2.28 -22.38 -8.29
N GLU A 168 -3.02 -22.19 -9.38
CA GLU A 168 -2.50 -21.56 -10.59
C GLU A 168 -2.16 -20.08 -10.35
N ASN A 169 -3.01 -19.37 -9.61
CA ASN A 169 -2.80 -17.98 -9.24
C ASN A 169 -1.54 -17.80 -8.39
N LYS A 170 -1.34 -18.67 -7.39
CA LYS A 170 -0.12 -18.70 -6.57
C LYS A 170 1.11 -19.04 -7.42
N LEU A 171 1.05 -20.12 -8.21
CA LEU A 171 2.19 -20.57 -9.01
C LEU A 171 2.65 -19.50 -10.02
N ARG A 172 1.72 -18.98 -10.82
CA ARG A 172 2.02 -18.02 -11.89
C ARG A 172 2.25 -16.62 -11.34
N GLY A 173 1.50 -16.21 -10.34
CA GLY A 173 1.65 -14.92 -9.66
C GLY A 173 2.99 -14.82 -8.93
N SER A 174 3.41 -15.85 -8.21
CA SER A 174 4.71 -15.88 -7.55
C SER A 174 5.85 -15.78 -8.57
N LYS A 175 5.76 -16.53 -9.68
CA LYS A 175 6.75 -16.45 -10.76
C LYS A 175 6.83 -15.05 -11.35
N ALA A 176 5.69 -14.45 -11.69
CA ALA A 176 5.63 -13.13 -12.28
C ALA A 176 6.15 -12.03 -11.34
N LEU A 177 5.85 -12.12 -10.04
CA LEU A 177 6.39 -11.19 -9.04
C LEU A 177 7.91 -11.30 -8.92
N SER A 178 8.43 -12.53 -8.85
CA SER A 178 9.87 -12.78 -8.81
C SER A 178 10.60 -12.25 -10.05
N GLU A 179 10.03 -12.45 -11.24
CA GLU A 179 10.55 -11.92 -12.50
C GLU A 179 10.51 -10.39 -12.53
N LEU A 180 9.42 -9.77 -12.06
CA LEU A 180 9.31 -8.32 -11.96
C LEU A 180 10.37 -7.72 -11.03
N ILE A 181 10.57 -8.30 -9.84
CA ILE A 181 11.56 -7.82 -8.87
C ILE A 181 12.97 -7.86 -9.48
N LYS A 182 13.32 -8.96 -10.16
CA LYS A 182 14.62 -9.12 -10.85
C LYS A 182 14.78 -8.11 -11.97
N ALA A 183 13.80 -8.02 -12.88
CA ALA A 183 13.84 -7.09 -14.01
C ALA A 183 14.02 -5.64 -13.55
N ARG A 184 13.30 -5.22 -12.49
CA ARG A 184 13.41 -3.88 -11.91
C ARG A 184 14.79 -3.61 -11.30
N SER A 185 15.38 -4.61 -10.67
CA SER A 185 16.76 -4.52 -10.17
C SER A 185 17.75 -4.31 -11.33
N ASP A 186 17.62 -5.09 -12.41
CA ASP A 186 18.50 -5.03 -13.58
C ASP A 186 18.36 -3.69 -14.34
N GLU A 187 17.17 -3.11 -14.35
CA GLU A 187 16.88 -1.77 -14.90
C GLU A 187 17.43 -0.61 -14.04
N GLY A 188 18.03 -0.90 -12.87
CA GLY A 188 18.55 0.11 -11.94
C GLY A 188 17.47 0.83 -11.13
N CYS A 189 16.25 0.29 -11.09
CA CYS A 189 15.13 0.83 -10.31
C CYS A 189 14.51 -0.27 -9.44
N PRO A 190 15.25 -0.81 -8.46
CA PRO A 190 14.84 -2.01 -7.73
C PRO A 190 13.55 -1.80 -6.94
N VAL A 191 12.70 -2.83 -6.92
CA VAL A 191 11.56 -2.88 -6.01
C VAL A 191 12.08 -2.86 -4.56
N THR A 192 11.54 -1.96 -3.76
CA THR A 192 11.96 -1.73 -2.36
C THR A 192 10.94 -2.22 -1.34
N GLY A 193 9.75 -2.64 -1.79
CA GLY A 193 8.72 -3.23 -0.96
C GLY A 193 7.54 -3.76 -1.77
N VAL A 194 6.80 -4.67 -1.16
CA VAL A 194 5.63 -5.32 -1.77
C VAL A 194 4.39 -5.06 -0.93
N VAL A 195 3.33 -4.54 -1.55
CA VAL A 195 2.02 -4.46 -0.90
C VAL A 195 1.06 -5.35 -1.68
N TYR A 196 0.40 -6.25 -0.98
CA TYR A 196 -0.48 -7.24 -1.59
C TYR A 196 -1.90 -7.13 -1.03
N ALA A 197 -2.87 -7.32 -1.90
CA ALA A 197 -4.27 -7.38 -1.51
C ALA A 197 -4.57 -8.63 -0.67
N MET A 198 -5.61 -8.55 0.15
CA MET A 198 -6.23 -9.70 0.82
C MET A 198 -6.46 -10.88 -0.16
N LEU A 199 -6.28 -12.10 0.36
CA LEU A 199 -6.35 -13.38 -0.38
C LEU A 199 -5.11 -13.73 -1.21
N LEU A 200 -4.01 -12.97 -1.08
CA LEU A 200 -2.73 -13.22 -1.77
C LEU A 200 -1.56 -13.44 -0.80
N PRO A 201 -1.68 -14.33 0.21
CA PRO A 201 -0.62 -14.50 1.20
C PRO A 201 0.72 -14.95 0.60
N TRP A 202 0.70 -15.65 -0.54
CA TRP A 202 1.90 -16.06 -1.28
C TRP A 202 2.80 -14.89 -1.69
N ALA A 203 2.27 -13.68 -1.85
CA ALA A 203 3.07 -12.50 -2.19
C ALA A 203 4.07 -12.13 -1.08
N ALA A 204 3.69 -12.38 0.19
CA ALA A 204 4.60 -12.19 1.31
C ALA A 204 5.74 -13.22 1.30
N GLU A 205 5.45 -14.47 0.91
CA GLU A 205 6.46 -15.52 0.76
C GLU A 205 7.52 -15.10 -0.27
N VAL A 206 7.09 -14.64 -1.45
CA VAL A 206 8.00 -14.15 -2.50
C VAL A 206 8.78 -12.93 -2.03
N ALA A 207 8.14 -11.94 -1.42
CA ALA A 207 8.83 -10.75 -0.91
C ALA A 207 9.96 -11.13 0.07
N ARG A 208 9.72 -12.13 0.92
CA ARG A 208 10.71 -12.65 1.88
C ARG A 208 11.89 -13.33 1.18
N GLU A 209 11.67 -14.07 0.10
CA GLU A 209 12.77 -14.67 -0.70
C GLU A 209 13.75 -13.63 -1.24
N PHE A 210 13.26 -12.41 -1.51
CA PHE A 210 14.07 -11.27 -1.97
C PHE A 210 14.49 -10.32 -0.84
N ASN A 211 14.26 -10.67 0.44
CA ASN A 211 14.51 -9.83 1.61
C ASN A 211 13.82 -8.44 1.53
N LEU A 212 12.64 -8.39 0.90
CA LEU A 212 11.86 -7.17 0.76
C LEU A 212 10.84 -7.04 1.90
N PRO A 213 10.63 -5.82 2.45
CA PRO A 213 9.52 -5.58 3.35
C PRO A 213 8.20 -5.77 2.60
N SER A 214 7.24 -6.43 3.25
CA SER A 214 5.90 -6.63 2.72
C SER A 214 4.83 -6.09 3.65
N ALA A 215 3.68 -5.72 3.09
CA ALA A 215 2.50 -5.32 3.86
C ALA A 215 1.22 -5.85 3.22
N LEU A 216 0.30 -6.33 4.07
CA LEU A 216 -1.05 -6.68 3.66
C LEU A 216 -1.90 -5.40 3.54
N LEU A 217 -2.54 -5.21 2.39
CA LEU A 217 -3.58 -4.20 2.23
C LEU A 217 -4.95 -4.82 2.57
N TRP A 218 -5.44 -4.47 3.76
CA TRP A 218 -6.74 -4.87 4.27
C TRP A 218 -7.81 -3.84 3.89
N ILE A 219 -8.65 -4.18 2.92
CA ILE A 219 -9.69 -3.28 2.38
C ILE A 219 -11.03 -3.39 3.11
N GLN A 220 -11.13 -4.24 4.14
CA GLN A 220 -12.30 -4.36 5.00
C GLN A 220 -12.12 -3.47 6.25
N PRO A 221 -13.18 -3.21 7.04
CA PRO A 221 -13.05 -2.48 8.30
C PRO A 221 -12.04 -3.12 9.26
N ALA A 222 -11.35 -2.32 10.07
CA ALA A 222 -10.42 -2.80 11.09
C ALA A 222 -11.12 -3.72 12.10
N THR A 223 -12.39 -3.44 12.38
CA THR A 223 -13.20 -4.27 13.30
C THR A 223 -13.29 -5.72 12.80
N ILE A 224 -13.50 -5.94 11.49
CA ILE A 224 -13.56 -7.29 10.92
C ILE A 224 -12.21 -8.00 11.08
N PHE A 225 -11.10 -7.29 10.92
CA PHE A 225 -9.77 -7.86 11.14
C PHE A 225 -9.60 -8.36 12.59
N THR A 226 -9.96 -7.54 13.56
CA THR A 226 -9.81 -7.88 15.00
C THR A 226 -10.70 -9.05 15.44
N LEU A 227 -11.81 -9.28 14.74
CA LEU A 227 -12.76 -10.33 15.05
C LEU A 227 -12.47 -11.63 14.28
N LEU A 228 -11.66 -11.59 13.21
CA LEU A 228 -11.54 -12.67 12.24
C LEU A 228 -11.20 -14.03 12.88
N GLY A 229 -10.26 -14.06 13.82
CA GLY A 229 -9.88 -15.28 14.57
C GLY A 229 -10.86 -15.70 15.68
N LYS A 230 -11.95 -14.94 15.89
CA LYS A 230 -12.99 -15.20 16.88
C LYS A 230 -14.35 -15.55 16.25
N LEU A 231 -14.47 -15.42 14.94
CA LEU A 231 -15.71 -15.74 14.23
C LEU A 231 -15.96 -17.23 14.26
N THR A 232 -17.19 -17.61 14.58
CA THR A 232 -17.70 -18.98 14.45
C THR A 232 -18.44 -19.14 13.13
N SER A 233 -18.77 -20.38 12.75
CA SER A 233 -19.59 -20.64 11.55
C SER A 233 -20.95 -19.94 11.56
N ARG A 234 -21.46 -19.53 12.73
CA ARG A 234 -22.73 -18.79 12.87
C ARG A 234 -22.58 -17.30 12.58
N ASP A 235 -21.36 -16.77 12.67
CA ASP A 235 -21.06 -15.34 12.44
C ASP A 235 -20.70 -15.07 10.97
N VAL A 236 -20.51 -16.12 10.18
CA VAL A 236 -20.22 -16.04 8.75
C VAL A 236 -21.49 -15.66 7.99
N PRO A 237 -21.46 -14.61 7.15
CA PRO A 237 -22.59 -14.24 6.31
C PRO A 237 -23.09 -15.41 5.45
N THR A 238 -24.40 -15.54 5.28
CA THR A 238 -25.02 -16.66 4.55
C THR A 238 -24.53 -16.80 3.10
N PHE A 239 -24.08 -15.71 2.47
CA PHE A 239 -23.51 -15.76 1.12
C PHE A 239 -22.14 -16.45 1.06
N MET A 240 -21.43 -16.59 2.18
CA MET A 240 -20.17 -17.32 2.25
C MET A 240 -20.36 -18.81 2.55
N LEU A 241 -21.59 -19.26 2.86
CA LEU A 241 -21.85 -20.67 3.15
C LEU A 241 -21.65 -21.55 1.90
N PRO A 242 -21.30 -22.84 2.06
CA PRO A 242 -21.08 -23.77 0.94
C PRO A 242 -22.25 -23.88 -0.05
N SER A 243 -23.47 -23.57 0.41
CA SER A 243 -24.70 -23.57 -0.40
C SER A 243 -24.83 -22.36 -1.33
N ASN A 244 -23.93 -21.38 -1.27
CA ASN A 244 -24.00 -20.14 -2.03
C ASN A 244 -22.88 -20.01 -3.07
N THR A 245 -23.15 -19.20 -4.09
CA THR A 245 -22.27 -18.79 -5.19
C THR A 245 -20.93 -18.21 -4.73
N PHE A 246 -20.87 -17.56 -3.56
CA PHE A 246 -19.65 -16.94 -3.03
C PHE A 246 -18.92 -17.79 -1.97
N SER A 247 -19.24 -19.08 -1.87
CA SER A 247 -18.60 -20.03 -0.96
C SER A 247 -17.07 -20.13 -1.13
N PHE A 248 -16.57 -19.78 -2.31
CA PHE A 248 -15.14 -19.72 -2.63
C PHE A 248 -14.34 -18.77 -1.71
N GLY A 249 -15.01 -17.80 -1.07
CA GLY A 249 -14.36 -16.87 -0.15
C GLY A 249 -13.79 -17.54 1.09
N LEU A 250 -14.47 -18.57 1.62
CA LEU A 250 -14.11 -19.21 2.88
C LEU A 250 -12.73 -19.89 2.87
N PRO A 251 -12.40 -20.76 1.89
CA PRO A 251 -11.05 -21.33 1.78
C PRO A 251 -9.97 -20.25 1.69
N GLY A 252 -10.24 -19.15 0.98
CA GLY A 252 -9.30 -18.06 0.86
C GLY A 252 -9.08 -17.25 2.14
N PHE A 253 -10.15 -17.02 2.92
CA PHE A 253 -10.02 -16.41 4.24
C PHE A 253 -9.27 -17.31 5.22
N LYS A 254 -9.47 -18.63 5.13
CA LYS A 254 -8.71 -19.60 5.93
C LYS A 254 -7.21 -19.53 5.62
N GLU A 255 -6.83 -19.61 4.35
CA GLU A 255 -5.42 -19.50 3.97
C GLU A 255 -4.81 -18.15 4.39
N GLN A 256 -5.57 -17.05 4.26
CA GLN A 256 -5.14 -15.74 4.73
C GLN A 256 -4.93 -15.70 6.25
N LEU A 257 -5.80 -16.35 7.03
CA LEU A 257 -5.66 -16.47 8.49
C LEU A 257 -4.45 -17.31 8.86
N ASP A 258 -4.27 -18.48 8.24
CA ASP A 258 -3.13 -19.35 8.47
C ASP A 258 -1.81 -18.62 8.20
N ALA A 259 -1.76 -17.80 7.14
CA ALA A 259 -0.60 -16.96 6.83
C ALA A 259 -0.37 -15.83 7.85
N LEU A 260 -1.43 -15.22 8.38
CA LEU A 260 -1.34 -14.21 9.44
C LEU A 260 -0.82 -14.85 10.74
N ASP A 261 -1.30 -16.04 11.08
CA ASP A 261 -0.89 -16.78 12.28
C ASP A 261 0.56 -17.28 12.19
N ALA A 262 1.07 -17.53 10.99
CA ALA A 262 2.48 -17.88 10.78
C ALA A 262 3.43 -16.69 10.99
N GLU A 263 3.00 -15.47 10.72
CA GLU A 263 3.85 -14.27 10.75
C GLU A 263 3.78 -13.54 12.09
N VAL A 264 4.92 -12.98 12.54
CA VAL A 264 4.99 -12.13 13.75
C VAL A 264 5.21 -10.70 13.31
N ASN A 265 4.45 -9.75 13.87
CA ASN A 265 4.61 -8.32 13.58
C ASN A 265 4.42 -7.94 12.08
N LEU A 266 3.51 -8.62 11.38
CA LEU A 266 3.13 -8.23 10.02
C LEU A 266 2.59 -6.80 10.01
N LYS A 267 3.01 -6.00 9.03
CA LYS A 267 2.46 -4.68 8.78
C LYS A 267 1.17 -4.79 7.97
N ILE A 268 0.09 -4.24 8.51
CA ILE A 268 -1.24 -4.33 7.91
C ILE A 268 -1.74 -2.91 7.65
N LEU A 269 -1.90 -2.57 6.39
CA LEU A 269 -2.45 -1.29 5.96
C LEU A 269 -3.96 -1.44 5.84
N VAL A 270 -4.72 -0.69 6.63
CA VAL A 270 -6.18 -0.80 6.69
C VAL A 270 -6.82 0.40 6.00
N ASN A 271 -7.74 0.13 5.08
CA ASN A 271 -8.56 1.18 4.45
C ASN A 271 -9.63 1.70 5.40
N THR A 272 -9.20 2.43 6.43
CA THR A 272 -10.02 3.09 7.44
C THR A 272 -9.25 4.33 7.96
N PHE A 273 -9.81 5.05 8.92
CA PHE A 273 -9.16 6.18 9.58
C PHE A 273 -9.41 6.16 11.09
N ASP A 274 -8.50 6.75 11.87
CA ASP A 274 -8.53 6.70 13.35
C ASP A 274 -9.85 7.13 13.96
N ALA A 275 -10.46 8.21 13.47
CA ALA A 275 -11.70 8.72 14.04
C ALA A 275 -12.89 7.73 13.86
N LEU A 276 -12.83 6.83 12.87
CA LEU A 276 -13.87 5.83 12.63
C LEU A 276 -13.68 4.58 13.49
N GLU A 277 -12.45 4.07 13.58
CA GLU A 277 -12.17 2.75 14.15
C GLU A 277 -11.01 2.72 15.16
N SER A 278 -10.73 3.83 15.87
CA SER A 278 -9.61 3.92 16.83
C SER A 278 -9.50 2.76 17.82
N LYS A 279 -10.62 2.24 18.33
CA LYS A 279 -10.63 1.09 19.24
C LYS A 279 -10.13 -0.18 18.56
N ALA A 280 -10.60 -0.46 17.34
CA ALA A 280 -10.18 -1.63 16.57
C ALA A 280 -8.71 -1.51 16.12
N LEU A 281 -8.30 -0.31 15.68
CA LEU A 281 -6.91 -0.02 15.30
C LEU A 281 -5.92 -0.12 16.47
N ARG A 282 -6.37 0.11 17.71
CA ARG A 282 -5.55 -0.06 18.94
C ARG A 282 -5.64 -1.45 19.53
N ALA A 283 -6.66 -2.24 19.17
CA ALA A 283 -6.81 -3.63 19.56
C ALA A 283 -5.87 -4.55 18.75
N THR A 284 -4.67 -4.07 18.46
CA THR A 284 -3.61 -4.78 17.75
C THR A 284 -3.03 -5.82 18.68
N GLY A 285 -3.41 -7.08 18.48
CA GLY A 285 -2.77 -8.21 19.15
C GLY A 285 -1.35 -8.42 18.62
N LYS A 286 -1.18 -9.44 17.77
CA LYS A 286 0.13 -9.88 17.22
C LYS A 286 0.67 -9.00 16.08
N HIS A 287 -0.14 -8.10 15.52
CA HIS A 287 0.15 -7.41 14.25
C HIS A 287 -0.06 -5.90 14.36
N ASN A 288 0.66 -5.14 13.54
CA ASN A 288 0.58 -3.68 13.53
C ASN A 288 -0.38 -3.19 12.44
N LEU A 289 -1.52 -2.62 12.85
CA LEU A 289 -2.51 -2.03 11.95
C LEU A 289 -2.22 -0.54 11.78
N THR A 290 -2.04 -0.12 10.54
CA THR A 290 -1.87 1.28 10.15
C THR A 290 -3.06 1.71 9.29
N ALA A 291 -3.82 2.69 9.77
CA ALA A 291 -4.87 3.31 8.98
C ALA A 291 -4.27 4.11 7.81
N ILE A 292 -4.77 3.87 6.60
CA ILE A 292 -4.33 4.56 5.37
C ILE A 292 -5.49 5.15 4.56
N GLY A 293 -6.71 4.99 5.06
CA GLY A 293 -7.93 5.43 4.41
C GLY A 293 -8.40 6.81 4.90
N PRO A 294 -9.57 7.25 4.41
CA PRO A 294 -10.35 6.57 3.38
C PRO A 294 -9.68 6.66 2.00
N LEU A 295 -9.58 5.53 1.30
CA LEU A 295 -9.08 5.46 -0.06
C LEU A 295 -10.16 5.92 -1.05
N VAL A 296 -10.51 7.20 -1.01
CA VAL A 296 -11.47 7.88 -1.90
C VAL A 296 -10.72 8.96 -2.69
N PRO A 297 -11.12 9.29 -3.93
CA PRO A 297 -10.43 10.29 -4.74
C PRO A 297 -10.36 11.66 -4.07
N SER A 298 -9.22 12.32 -4.22
CA SER A 298 -8.88 13.59 -3.55
C SER A 298 -9.89 14.69 -3.84
N ALA A 299 -10.46 14.75 -5.06
CA ALA A 299 -11.46 15.76 -5.42
C ALA A 299 -12.72 15.72 -4.53
N PHE A 300 -13.03 14.57 -3.92
CA PHE A 300 -14.19 14.41 -3.04
C PHE A 300 -13.88 14.58 -1.55
N LEU A 301 -12.60 14.59 -1.16
CA LEU A 301 -12.17 14.64 0.24
C LEU A 301 -11.45 15.95 0.57
N ASP A 302 -10.14 15.98 0.33
CA ASP A 302 -9.27 17.10 0.71
C ASP A 302 -9.18 18.17 -0.38
N ARG A 303 -9.72 17.90 -1.58
CA ARG A 303 -9.75 18.76 -2.78
C ARG A 303 -8.37 19.28 -3.19
N LYS A 304 -7.31 18.61 -2.74
CA LYS A 304 -5.92 19.00 -3.06
C LYS A 304 -5.54 18.65 -4.48
N ASP A 305 -6.14 17.60 -5.03
CA ASP A 305 -6.00 17.20 -6.43
C ASP A 305 -7.39 17.12 -7.09
N PRO A 306 -7.83 18.21 -7.75
CA PRO A 306 -9.09 18.23 -8.50
C PRO A 306 -9.12 17.27 -9.70
N SER A 307 -7.95 16.80 -10.18
CA SER A 307 -7.86 15.85 -11.28
C SER A 307 -8.17 14.42 -10.83
N ASP A 308 -7.99 14.12 -9.54
CA ASP A 308 -8.38 12.85 -8.93
C ASP A 308 -9.87 12.87 -8.55
N ASN A 309 -10.72 12.92 -9.57
CA ASN A 309 -12.18 13.02 -9.47
C ASN A 309 -12.93 11.71 -9.77
N ALA A 310 -12.19 10.63 -9.92
CA ALA A 310 -12.73 9.29 -10.09
C ALA A 310 -11.71 8.29 -9.60
N PHE A 311 -12.16 7.11 -9.18
CA PHE A 311 -11.27 5.95 -8.98
C PHE A 311 -10.52 5.59 -10.27
N GLY A 312 -11.03 6.09 -11.41
CA GLY A 312 -10.46 5.95 -12.73
C GLY A 312 -10.95 4.70 -13.44
N ARG A 313 -11.78 3.84 -12.81
CA ARG A 313 -12.25 2.55 -13.36
C ARG A 313 -13.57 2.07 -12.74
N ASP A 314 -14.71 2.56 -13.23
CA ASP A 314 -16.03 1.97 -12.87
C ASP A 314 -16.30 0.71 -13.71
N LEU A 315 -16.30 -0.47 -13.09
CA LEU A 315 -16.46 -1.77 -13.78
C LEU A 315 -17.93 -2.26 -13.82
N LEU A 316 -18.88 -1.53 -13.23
CA LEU A 316 -20.30 -1.85 -13.32
C LEU A 316 -20.96 -0.90 -14.32
N GLN A 317 -21.58 -1.46 -15.37
CA GLN A 317 -22.56 -0.70 -16.15
C GLN A 317 -23.65 -0.24 -15.17
N LYS A 318 -23.95 1.06 -15.15
CA LYS A 318 -25.15 1.57 -14.47
C LYS A 318 -26.34 0.73 -14.94
N SER A 319 -26.92 -0.08 -14.05
CA SER A 319 -28.24 -0.66 -14.31
C SER A 319 -29.21 0.52 -14.49
N ARG A 320 -30.08 0.43 -15.50
CA ARG A 320 -31.14 1.41 -15.74
C ARG A 320 -32.28 1.32 -14.71
N ASP A 321 -32.15 0.42 -13.73
CA ASP A 321 -33.22 0.07 -12.78
C ASP A 321 -33.07 0.76 -11.42
N TYR A 322 -32.07 1.63 -11.26
CA TYR A 322 -32.01 2.52 -10.11
C TYR A 322 -32.76 3.81 -10.43
N VAL A 323 -33.91 3.98 -9.79
CA VAL A 323 -34.61 5.27 -9.68
C VAL A 323 -33.87 6.09 -8.62
N GLU A 324 -33.45 7.30 -8.98
CA GLU A 324 -32.89 8.31 -8.05
C GLU A 324 -33.88 8.70 -6.93
#